data_AF-A0AAD3CUM4-F1
#
_entry.id   AF-A0AAD3CUM4-F1
#
_cell.length_a   1.000
_cell.length_b   1.000
_cell.length_c   1.000
_cell.angle_alpha   90.00
_cell.angle_beta   90.00
_cell.angle_gamma   90.00
#
_symmetry.space_group_name_H-M   'P 1'
#
loop_
_entity.id
_entity.type
_entity.pdbx_description
1 polymer ?
#
loop_
_entity_poly.entity_id
_entity_poly.type
_entity_poly.pdbx_seq_one_letter_code
_entity_poly.pdbx_strand_id
1 'polypeptide(L)'
;MIIVVEAAPFSISAVRKLARECGLEEIYLNETSRVISFRSSNTRYNVYYTTGTISTSLDHPRQGKTQLFRRNVDMNLLRQIFLNPRIHTDLGYQQTSPSRELNSDVKGEEDSARIQKEKLLAERAAIDKEIKECQAILDRYEKERQEKARKEAEEKERKRKAEFEEAHRREVRARDSKRTERGLRAKWCGLRESDNFKKNFRNDTTCVAIGGDTHLCLYENGGWAYSSGLTTNLHKKLHTRALSHPSPDYIAMGSLDRYYIRFANGKSEWVGPKDMTELLQNTNRKVKSVAFGEDFETYFIVFEDGY
;
A
#
# COMPACT_ATOMS: atom_id res chain seq x y z
N MET A 1 -4.87 27.35 34.45
CA MET A 1 -3.49 27.75 34.10
C MET A 1 -3.12 26.97 32.84
N ILE A 2 -3.24 27.60 31.67
CA ILE A 2 -2.95 26.97 30.38
C ILE A 2 -1.43 27.03 30.21
N ILE A 3 -0.76 25.89 30.29
CA ILE A 3 0.65 25.78 29.96
C ILE A 3 0.72 25.86 28.44
N VAL A 4 1.08 27.02 27.90
CA VAL A 4 1.45 27.16 26.50
C VAL A 4 2.74 26.37 26.33
N VAL A 5 2.63 25.18 25.74
CA VAL A 5 3.80 24.37 25.39
C VAL A 5 4.40 25.02 24.14
N GLU A 6 5.35 25.94 24.32
CA GLU A 6 6.12 26.47 23.20
C GLU A 6 6.72 25.29 22.42
N ALA A 7 6.45 25.26 21.11
CA ALA A 7 6.97 24.23 20.24
C ALA A 7 8.51 24.23 20.33
N ALA A 8 9.09 23.05 20.56
CA ALA A 8 10.54 22.93 20.69
C ALA A 8 11.23 23.51 19.43
N PRO A 9 12.23 24.40 19.59
CA PRO A 9 12.95 25.04 18.47
C PRO A 9 13.61 24.02 17.54
N PHE A 10 13.94 22.83 18.06
CA PHE A 10 14.48 21.74 17.26
C PHE A 10 13.71 20.43 17.47
N SER A 11 13.40 19.73 16.37
CA SER A 11 13.05 18.32 16.46
C SER A 11 14.32 17.46 16.52
N ILE A 12 14.33 16.44 17.38
CA ILE A 12 15.48 15.53 17.55
C ILE A 12 15.87 14.90 16.20
N SER A 13 14.89 14.53 15.38
CA SER A 13 15.10 13.97 14.05
C SER A 13 15.84 14.92 13.11
N ALA A 14 15.52 16.22 13.14
CA ALA A 14 16.22 17.23 12.34
C ALA A 14 17.67 17.43 12.80
N VAL A 15 17.91 17.49 14.11
CA VAL A 15 19.25 17.62 14.69
C VAL A 15 20.12 16.41 14.32
N ARG A 16 19.58 15.18 14.42
CA ARG A 16 20.28 13.96 14.03
C ARG A 16 20.62 13.91 12.55
N LYS A 17 19.68 14.30 11.69
CA LYS A 17 19.92 14.38 10.24
C LYS A 17 21.07 15.34 9.95
N LEU A 18 21.02 16.54 10.53
CA LEU A 18 22.04 17.56 10.36
C LEU A 18 23.42 17.13 10.88
N ALA A 19 23.47 16.53 12.08
CA ALA A 19 24.70 16.03 12.67
C ALA A 19 25.38 14.98 11.77
N ARG A 20 24.61 14.05 11.18
CA ARG A 20 25.12 13.06 10.22
C ARG A 20 25.66 13.70 8.94
N GLU A 21 24.96 14.70 8.39
CA GLU A 21 25.43 15.46 7.23
C GLU A 21 26.74 16.20 7.51
N CYS A 22 26.98 16.60 8.76
CA CYS A 22 28.23 17.23 9.21
C CYS A 22 29.28 16.23 9.72
N GLY A 23 29.05 14.92 9.60
CA GLY A 23 30.00 13.89 10.02
C GLY A 23 30.20 13.77 11.53
N LEU A 24 29.20 14.18 12.34
CA LEU A 24 29.25 14.07 13.79
C LEU A 24 28.64 12.74 14.28
N GLU A 25 29.24 12.18 15.32
CA GLU A 25 28.75 10.95 15.97
C GLU A 25 27.87 11.31 17.18
N GLU A 26 26.68 10.74 17.28
CA GLU A 26 25.82 10.86 18.48
C GLU A 26 26.40 10.03 19.62
N ILE A 27 26.60 10.66 20.78
CA ILE A 27 27.26 10.02 21.94
C ILE A 27 26.37 9.92 23.17
N TYR A 28 25.29 10.72 23.25
CA TYR A 28 24.43 10.75 24.43
C TYR A 28 23.09 11.42 24.11
N LEU A 29 22.01 10.88 24.66
CA LEU A 29 20.68 11.49 24.69
C LEU A 29 20.14 11.43 26.11
N ASN A 30 19.65 12.56 26.62
CA ASN A 30 18.94 12.63 27.88
C ASN A 30 17.62 13.38 27.68
N GLU A 31 16.53 12.64 27.78
CA GLU A 31 15.18 13.16 27.56
C GLU A 31 14.73 14.06 28.72
N THR A 32 15.16 13.77 29.95
CA THR A 32 14.84 14.56 31.15
C THR A 32 15.46 15.96 31.07
N SER A 33 16.75 16.04 30.75
CA SER A 33 17.48 17.31 30.59
C SER A 33 17.35 17.90 29.18
N ARG A 34 16.61 17.21 28.30
CA ARG A 34 16.31 17.61 26.92
C ARG A 34 17.55 18.00 26.11
N VAL A 35 18.59 17.17 26.24
CA VAL A 35 19.90 17.39 25.61
C VAL A 35 20.32 16.18 24.80
N ILE A 36 20.82 16.44 23.58
CA ILE A 36 21.48 15.45 22.73
C ILE A 36 22.92 15.90 22.50
N SER A 37 23.88 14.99 22.65
CA SER A 37 25.30 15.28 22.52
C SER A 37 25.89 14.58 21.30
N PHE A 38 26.79 15.29 20.62
CA PHE A 38 27.56 14.78 19.51
C PHE A 38 29.06 15.03 19.72
N ARG A 39 29.88 14.29 18.98
CA ARG A 39 31.34 14.43 19.00
C ARG A 39 31.92 14.47 17.59
N SER A 40 33.00 15.24 17.44
CA SER A 40 33.92 15.17 16.30
C SER A 40 35.34 15.36 16.82
N SER A 41 36.28 14.48 16.45
CA SER A 41 37.69 14.47 16.85
C SER A 41 37.96 15.00 18.29
N ASN A 42 38.15 16.31 18.46
CA ASN A 42 38.47 17.00 19.72
C ASN A 42 37.38 17.95 20.25
N THR A 43 36.14 17.84 19.74
CA THR A 43 35.02 18.73 20.08
C THR A 43 33.79 17.93 20.53
N ARG A 44 33.18 18.35 21.64
CA ARG A 44 31.87 17.88 22.07
C ARG A 44 30.82 18.97 21.89
N TYR A 45 29.70 18.59 21.29
CA TYR A 45 28.54 19.45 21.09
C TYR A 45 27.42 18.96 22.00
N ASN A 46 26.78 19.86 22.74
CA ASN A 46 25.54 19.59 23.47
C ASN A 46 24.45 20.50 22.91
N VAL A 47 23.38 19.89 22.40
CA VAL A 47 22.24 20.58 21.80
C VAL A 47 21.04 20.43 22.74
N TYR A 48 20.63 21.55 23.35
CA TYR A 48 19.43 21.61 24.18
C TYR A 48 18.23 21.89 23.27
N TYR A 49 17.60 20.81 22.77
CA TYR A 49 16.68 20.88 21.64
C TYR A 49 15.35 21.59 21.94
N THR A 50 15.07 21.88 23.21
CA THR A 50 13.89 22.66 23.61
C THR A 50 14.15 24.15 23.85
N THR A 51 15.40 24.56 24.05
CA THR A 51 15.73 25.98 24.32
C THR A 51 16.54 26.63 23.21
N GLY A 52 16.97 25.86 22.20
CA GLY A 52 17.85 26.37 21.15
C GLY A 52 19.24 26.74 21.67
N THR A 53 19.64 26.22 22.84
CA THR A 53 20.95 26.48 23.44
C THR A 53 21.93 25.44 22.93
N ILE A 54 23.09 25.88 22.46
CA ILE A 54 24.17 25.01 22.01
C ILE A 54 25.41 25.27 22.86
N SER A 55 26.00 24.20 23.39
CA SER A 55 27.27 24.25 24.09
C SER A 55 28.32 23.49 23.28
N THR A 56 29.45 24.13 23.01
CA THR A 56 30.61 23.51 22.37
C THR A 56 31.77 23.46 23.35
N SER A 57 32.25 22.26 23.66
CA SER A 57 33.44 22.03 24.49
C SER A 57 34.60 21.63 23.58
N LEU A 58 35.69 22.41 23.64
CA LEU A 58 36.89 22.29 22.81
C LEU A 58 38.11 22.13 23.72
N ASP A 59 39.03 21.24 23.36
CA ASP A 59 40.34 21.20 24.02
C ASP A 59 41.30 22.18 23.34
N HIS A 60 41.62 23.29 24.02
CA HIS A 60 42.48 24.34 23.46
C HIS A 60 43.95 24.07 23.81
N PRO A 61 44.87 24.05 22.81
CA PRO A 61 46.26 23.63 23.02
C PRO A 61 47.05 24.48 24.03
N ARG A 62 46.58 25.69 24.35
CA ARG A 62 47.19 26.57 25.37
C ARG A 62 46.34 26.81 26.63
N GLN A 63 45.02 26.58 26.57
CA GLN A 63 44.08 27.00 27.63
C GLN A 63 43.35 25.81 28.26
N GLY A 64 43.60 24.58 27.80
CA GLY A 64 42.87 23.39 28.22
C GLY A 64 41.42 23.40 27.71
N LYS A 65 40.54 22.67 28.40
CA LYS A 65 39.14 22.51 28.01
C LYS A 65 38.38 23.82 28.17
N THR A 66 37.97 24.39 27.04
CA THR A 66 37.14 25.60 26.97
C THR A 66 35.72 25.23 26.54
N GLN A 67 34.72 25.95 27.05
CA GLN A 67 33.32 25.72 26.73
C GLN A 67 32.66 27.03 26.33
N LEU A 68 31.95 27.02 25.21
CA LEU A 68 31.24 28.19 24.67
C LEU A 68 29.74 27.87 24.57
N PHE A 69 28.92 28.76 25.13
CA PHE A 69 27.46 28.67 25.09
C PHE A 69 26.89 29.70 24.11
N ARG A 70 25.96 29.25 23.26
CA ARG A 70 25.20 30.09 22.34
C ARG A 70 23.72 29.85 22.59
N ARG A 71 22.93 30.91 22.69
CA ARG A 71 21.48 30.86 22.95
C ARG A 71 20.70 31.26 21.70
N ASN A 72 19.44 30.85 21.63
CA ASN A 72 18.52 31.18 20.52
C ASN A 72 19.11 30.84 19.13
N VAL A 73 19.80 29.72 19.03
CA VAL A 73 20.39 29.24 17.79
C VAL A 73 19.26 28.68 16.91
N ASP A 74 19.24 29.05 15.63
CA ASP A 74 18.35 28.45 14.63
C ASP A 74 19.03 27.26 13.91
N MET A 75 18.30 26.54 13.06
CA MET A 75 18.84 25.35 12.37
C MET A 75 20.00 25.66 11.42
N ASN A 76 20.04 26.87 10.84
CA ASN A 76 21.09 27.30 9.93
C ASN A 76 22.38 27.60 10.70
N LEU A 77 22.27 28.31 11.82
CA LEU A 77 23.39 28.61 12.69
C LEU A 77 23.91 27.37 13.40
N LEU A 78 23.03 26.42 13.77
CA LEU A 78 23.44 25.11 14.27
C LEU A 78 24.34 24.37 13.27
N ARG A 79 23.98 24.39 11.98
CA ARG A 79 24.80 23.82 10.90
C ARG A 79 26.17 24.48 10.83
N GLN A 80 26.22 25.81 10.93
CA GLN A 80 27.49 26.55 10.93
C GLN A 80 28.35 26.21 12.14
N ILE A 81 27.75 26.05 13.32
CA ILE A 81 28.45 25.65 14.55
C ILE A 81 29.01 24.22 14.42
N PHE A 82 28.28 23.29 13.81
CA PHE A 82 28.75 21.92 13.58
C PHE A 82 29.95 21.87 12.62
N LEU A 83 29.97 22.74 11.60
CA LEU A 83 31.09 22.82 10.65
C LEU A 83 32.29 23.59 11.21
N ASN A 84 32.04 24.64 12.01
CA ASN A 84 33.07 25.47 12.62
C ASN A 84 32.72 25.77 14.09
N PRO A 85 33.19 24.95 15.05
CA PRO A 85 32.85 25.12 16.46
C PRO A 85 33.39 26.41 17.08
N ARG A 86 34.34 27.07 16.43
CA ARG A 86 34.94 28.35 16.87
C ARG A 86 34.26 29.57 16.24
N ILE A 87 33.17 29.40 15.50
CA ILE A 87 32.46 30.53 14.91
C ILE A 87 32.08 31.53 16.01
N HIS A 88 32.57 32.77 15.85
CA HIS A 88 32.21 33.88 16.71
C HIS A 88 30.82 34.34 16.26
N THR A 89 29.84 34.13 17.12
CA THR A 89 28.51 34.69 16.95
C THR A 89 28.42 35.81 17.96
N ASP A 90 28.22 37.04 17.51
CA ASP A 90 28.16 38.21 18.41
C ASP A 90 26.99 38.16 19.43
N LEU A 91 26.22 37.08 19.40
CA LEU A 91 25.13 36.67 20.31
C LEU A 91 25.58 36.32 21.76
N GLY A 92 26.71 36.85 22.24
CA GLY A 92 27.30 36.44 23.53
C GLY A 92 28.04 37.51 24.32
N TYR A 93 28.23 38.72 23.80
CA TYR A 93 28.85 39.82 24.54
C TYR A 93 27.79 40.85 24.96
N GLN A 94 27.68 41.10 26.27
CA GLN A 94 27.10 42.36 26.74
C GLN A 94 28.04 43.49 26.31
N GLN A 95 27.72 44.17 25.21
CA GLN A 95 28.42 45.37 24.81
C GLN A 95 27.90 46.55 25.65
N THR A 96 28.67 46.96 26.65
CA THR A 96 28.63 48.34 27.16
C THR A 96 29.14 49.27 26.08
N SER A 97 28.26 50.10 25.54
CA SER A 97 28.58 51.11 24.55
C SER A 97 29.40 52.24 25.19
N PRO A 98 30.56 52.64 24.64
CA PRO A 98 31.10 53.96 24.85
C PRO A 98 30.62 54.86 23.71
N SER A 99 29.78 55.83 24.07
CA SER A 99 29.46 57.01 23.27
C SER A 99 30.75 57.78 22.93
N ARG A 100 31.06 57.87 21.63
CA ARG A 100 32.02 58.84 21.10
C ARG A 100 31.32 59.71 20.08
N GLU A 101 31.12 60.96 20.48
CA GLU A 101 30.76 62.07 19.63
C GLU A 101 31.82 62.27 18.55
N LEU A 102 31.37 62.41 17.29
CA LEU A 102 32.16 62.93 16.18
C LEU A 102 31.22 63.75 15.31
N ASN A 103 31.39 65.06 15.41
CA ASN A 103 30.79 66.05 14.51
C ASN A 103 31.79 66.43 13.42
N SER A 104 31.22 66.86 12.30
CA SER A 104 31.79 67.70 11.22
C SER A 104 32.62 67.03 10.11
N ASP A 105 32.00 66.15 9.31
CA ASP A 105 32.13 66.17 7.82
C ASP A 105 30.97 65.43 7.07
N VAL A 106 29.77 65.44 7.67
CA VAL A 106 28.65 64.51 7.35
C VAL A 106 28.07 64.67 5.93
N LYS A 107 28.25 65.83 5.30
CA LYS A 107 27.50 66.16 4.07
C LYS A 107 28.05 65.46 2.81
N GLY A 108 29.37 65.23 2.73
CA GLY A 108 29.99 64.53 1.59
C GLY A 108 29.86 63.01 1.66
N GLU A 109 29.86 62.44 2.86
CA GLU A 109 29.63 61.02 3.10
C GLU A 109 28.17 60.62 2.86
N GLU A 110 27.22 61.50 3.22
CA GLU A 110 25.79 61.27 2.99
C GLU A 110 25.46 61.16 1.49
N ASP A 111 25.97 62.08 0.66
CA ASP A 111 25.76 62.04 -0.79
C ASP A 111 26.43 60.81 -1.44
N SER A 112 27.64 60.45 -0.98
CA SER A 112 28.32 59.23 -1.44
C SER A 112 27.53 57.96 -1.08
N ALA A 113 26.97 57.90 0.13
CA ALA A 113 26.13 56.79 0.57
C ALA A 113 24.81 56.71 -0.22
N ARG A 114 24.22 57.85 -0.60
CA ARG A 114 23.01 57.91 -1.44
C ARG A 114 23.26 57.35 -2.83
N ILE A 115 24.38 57.74 -3.47
CA ILE A 115 24.78 57.20 -4.78
C ILE A 115 25.02 55.69 -4.72
N GLN A 116 25.71 55.21 -3.68
CA GLN A 116 25.95 53.78 -3.50
C GLN A 116 24.65 52.99 -3.28
N LYS A 117 23.71 53.53 -2.49
CA LYS A 117 22.40 52.93 -2.26
C LYS A 117 21.60 52.81 -3.57
N GLU A 118 21.60 53.86 -4.40
CA GLU A 118 20.90 53.84 -5.69
C GLU A 118 21.49 52.79 -6.64
N LYS A 119 22.83 52.69 -6.69
CA LYS A 119 23.52 51.63 -7.45
C LYS A 119 23.14 50.22 -6.98
N LEU A 120 23.12 49.99 -5.67
CA LEU A 120 22.72 48.70 -5.09
C LEU A 120 21.24 48.37 -5.36
N LEU A 121 20.36 49.36 -5.37
CA LEU A 121 18.95 49.17 -5.72
C LEU A 121 18.78 48.78 -7.20
N ALA A 122 19.55 49.40 -8.10
CA ALA A 122 19.54 49.04 -9.52
C ALA A 122 20.08 47.61 -9.75
N GLU A 123 21.17 47.23 -9.06
CA GLU A 123 21.73 45.88 -9.13
C GLU A 123 20.75 44.83 -8.59
N ARG A 124 20.08 45.11 -7.46
CA ARG A 124 19.03 44.24 -6.92
C ARG A 124 17.88 44.06 -7.91
N ALA A 125 17.44 45.14 -8.56
CA ALA A 125 16.37 45.06 -9.56
C ALA A 125 16.76 44.21 -10.78
N ALA A 126 18.03 44.24 -11.19
CA ALA A 126 18.55 43.37 -12.25
C ALA A 126 18.57 41.90 -11.81
N ILE A 127 19.05 41.61 -10.60
CA ILE A 127 19.04 40.25 -10.03
C ILE A 127 17.61 39.71 -9.88
N ASP A 128 16.67 40.53 -9.41
CA ASP A 128 15.27 40.12 -9.26
C ASP A 128 14.63 39.80 -10.63
N LYS A 129 15.06 40.46 -11.71
CA LYS A 129 14.64 40.12 -13.07
C LYS A 129 15.20 38.77 -13.51
N GLU A 130 16.50 38.52 -13.30
CA GLU A 130 17.12 37.23 -13.63
C GLU A 130 16.50 36.08 -12.83
N ILE A 131 16.19 36.28 -11.55
CA ILE A 131 15.50 35.30 -10.70
C ILE A 131 14.14 34.95 -11.30
N LYS A 132 13.37 35.94 -11.77
CA LYS A 132 12.07 35.71 -12.40
C LYS A 132 12.19 34.92 -13.71
N GLU A 133 13.21 35.20 -14.52
CA GLU A 133 13.47 34.45 -15.75
C GLU A 133 13.86 33.00 -15.46
N CYS A 134 14.74 32.76 -14.48
CA CYS A 134 15.09 31.42 -14.01
C CYS A 134 13.88 30.66 -13.45
N GLN A 135 13.00 31.32 -12.69
CA GLN A 135 11.77 30.72 -12.18
C GLN A 135 10.83 30.31 -13.31
N ALA A 136 10.65 31.16 -14.32
CA ALA A 136 9.83 30.82 -15.49
C ALA A 136 10.38 29.60 -16.27
N ILE A 137 11.70 29.47 -16.33
CA ILE A 137 12.36 28.30 -16.95
C ILE A 137 12.09 27.04 -16.10
N LEU A 138 12.23 27.11 -14.78
CA LEU A 138 11.94 25.98 -13.88
C LEU A 138 10.48 25.53 -13.99
N ASP A 139 9.53 26.46 -13.95
CA ASP A 139 8.10 26.16 -14.08
C ASP A 139 7.78 25.45 -15.40
N ARG A 140 8.45 25.85 -16.49
CA ARG A 140 8.32 25.18 -17.78
C ARG A 140 8.82 23.74 -17.71
N TYR A 141 10.00 23.50 -17.16
CA TYR A 141 10.56 22.15 -17.01
C TYR A 141 9.69 21.27 -16.11
N GLU A 142 9.12 21.81 -15.05
CA GLU A 142 8.21 21.07 -14.17
C GLU A 142 6.92 20.68 -14.90
N LYS A 143 6.33 21.59 -15.68
CA LYS A 143 5.16 21.27 -16.52
C LYS A 143 5.46 20.19 -17.55
N GLU A 144 6.57 20.29 -18.26
CA GLU A 144 7.00 19.28 -19.24
C GLU A 144 7.23 17.91 -18.57
N ARG A 145 7.83 17.89 -17.37
CA ARG A 145 8.02 16.68 -16.56
C ARG A 145 6.70 16.06 -16.12
N GLN A 146 5.75 16.88 -15.67
CA GLN A 146 4.41 16.42 -15.26
C GLN A 146 3.64 15.85 -16.45
N GLU A 147 3.69 16.50 -17.62
CA GLU A 147 3.02 16.02 -18.83
C GLU A 147 3.61 14.68 -19.30
N LYS A 148 4.94 14.56 -19.28
CA LYS A 148 5.62 13.30 -19.62
C LYS A 148 5.21 12.17 -18.67
N ALA A 149 5.21 12.43 -17.35
CA ALA A 149 4.78 11.46 -16.35
C ALA A 149 3.32 11.03 -16.54
N ARG A 150 2.43 11.96 -16.91
CA ARG A 150 1.02 11.65 -17.22
C ARG A 150 0.90 10.73 -18.43
N LYS A 151 1.60 11.03 -19.53
CA LYS A 151 1.59 10.20 -20.75
C LYS A 151 2.12 8.78 -20.49
N GLU A 152 3.19 8.66 -19.70
CA GLU A 152 3.75 7.36 -19.30
C GLU A 152 2.77 6.55 -18.43
N ALA A 153 2.05 7.21 -17.52
CA ALA A 153 1.03 6.58 -16.69
C ALA A 153 -0.16 6.06 -17.52
N GLU A 154 -0.67 6.88 -18.44
CA GLU A 154 -1.76 6.51 -19.36
C GLU A 154 -1.36 5.33 -20.26
N GLU A 155 -0.13 5.33 -20.79
CA GLU A 155 0.37 4.20 -21.60
C GLU A 155 0.46 2.92 -20.78
N LYS A 156 0.95 3.00 -19.53
CA LYS A 156 1.06 1.85 -18.63
C LYS A 156 -0.32 1.28 -18.27
N GLU A 157 -1.30 2.14 -18.04
CA GLU A 157 -2.68 1.72 -17.78
C GLU A 157 -3.29 1.04 -19.01
N ARG A 158 -3.09 1.61 -20.20
CA ARG A 158 -3.52 1.01 -21.47
C ARG A 158 -2.89 -0.37 -21.69
N LYS A 159 -1.59 -0.54 -21.42
CA LYS A 159 -0.90 -1.83 -21.51
C LYS A 159 -1.50 -2.85 -20.53
N ARG A 160 -1.71 -2.47 -19.26
CA ARG A 160 -2.35 -3.34 -18.26
C ARG A 160 -3.75 -3.79 -18.69
N LYS A 161 -4.55 -2.88 -19.24
CA LYS A 161 -5.90 -3.21 -19.73
C LYS A 161 -5.85 -4.18 -20.91
N ALA A 162 -4.94 -3.94 -21.87
CA ALA A 162 -4.75 -4.83 -23.02
C ALA A 162 -4.27 -6.23 -22.61
N GLU A 163 -3.30 -6.31 -21.69
CA GLU A 163 -2.82 -7.59 -21.13
C GLU A 163 -3.93 -8.36 -20.42
N PHE A 164 -4.77 -7.66 -19.64
CA PHE A 164 -5.92 -8.27 -18.97
C PHE A 164 -6.95 -8.80 -19.98
N GLU A 165 -7.31 -8.02 -21.00
CA GLU A 165 -8.25 -8.44 -22.05
C GLU A 165 -7.71 -9.62 -22.87
N GLU A 166 -6.41 -9.64 -23.17
CA GLU A 166 -5.76 -10.74 -23.87
C GLU A 166 -5.73 -12.02 -23.01
N ALA A 167 -5.38 -11.90 -21.73
CA ALA A 167 -5.41 -13.01 -20.78
C ALA A 167 -6.82 -13.61 -20.67
N HIS A 168 -7.85 -12.77 -20.55
CA HIS A 168 -9.24 -13.20 -20.51
C HIS A 168 -9.65 -13.92 -21.80
N ARG A 169 -9.27 -13.37 -22.97
CA ARG A 169 -9.54 -14.01 -24.27
C ARG A 169 -8.85 -15.37 -24.40
N ARG A 170 -7.61 -15.50 -23.90
CA ARG A 170 -6.87 -16.76 -23.89
C ARG A 170 -7.54 -17.80 -22.99
N GLU A 171 -8.03 -17.38 -21.83
CA GLU A 171 -8.79 -18.24 -20.91
C GLU A 171 -10.09 -18.75 -21.54
N VAL A 172 -10.88 -17.85 -22.16
CA VAL A 172 -12.12 -18.23 -22.88
C VAL A 172 -11.81 -19.23 -24.01
N ARG A 173 -10.79 -18.98 -24.82
CA ARG A 173 -10.37 -19.93 -25.87
C ARG A 173 -9.95 -21.28 -25.31
N ALA A 174 -9.16 -21.30 -24.23
CA ALA A 174 -8.75 -22.54 -23.58
C ALA A 174 -9.95 -23.31 -23.01
N ARG A 175 -10.96 -22.59 -22.52
CA ARG A 175 -12.22 -23.17 -22.05
C ARG A 175 -13.02 -23.80 -23.20
N ASP A 176 -13.15 -23.09 -24.32
CA ASP A 176 -13.84 -23.60 -25.51
C ASP A 176 -13.12 -24.81 -26.14
N SER A 177 -11.78 -24.83 -26.15
CA SER A 177 -11.03 -26.03 -26.58
C SER A 177 -11.33 -27.25 -25.69
N LYS A 178 -11.42 -27.07 -24.36
CA LYS A 178 -11.84 -28.16 -23.46
C LYS A 178 -13.27 -28.62 -23.71
N ARG A 179 -14.17 -27.75 -24.19
CA ARG A 179 -15.53 -28.16 -24.57
C ARG A 179 -15.53 -29.12 -25.76
N THR A 180 -14.68 -28.87 -26.76
CA THR A 180 -14.58 -29.76 -27.93
C THR A 180 -14.13 -31.18 -27.58
N GLU A 181 -13.38 -31.35 -26.49
CA GLU A 181 -12.94 -32.66 -26.00
C GLU A 181 -14.04 -33.45 -25.26
N ARG A 182 -15.02 -32.77 -24.64
CA ARG A 182 -16.05 -33.40 -23.78
C ARG A 182 -17.15 -34.16 -24.53
N GLY A 183 -17.11 -34.15 -25.86
CA GLY A 183 -18.12 -34.77 -26.72
C GLY A 183 -19.37 -33.91 -26.87
N LEU A 184 -19.86 -33.79 -28.11
CA LEU A 184 -21.02 -32.94 -28.45
C LEU A 184 -22.37 -33.65 -28.27
N ARG A 185 -22.38 -34.90 -27.80
CA ARG A 185 -23.56 -35.77 -27.86
C ARG A 185 -23.80 -36.47 -26.53
N ALA A 186 -24.92 -36.14 -25.92
CA ALA A 186 -25.53 -36.94 -24.86
C ALA A 186 -26.72 -37.71 -25.44
N LYS A 187 -26.90 -38.96 -25.02
CA LYS A 187 -28.12 -39.74 -25.28
C LYS A 187 -28.78 -40.02 -23.93
N TRP A 188 -30.04 -39.66 -23.81
CA TRP A 188 -30.85 -39.94 -22.62
C TRP A 188 -32.06 -40.78 -23.00
N CYS A 189 -32.59 -41.53 -22.03
CA CYS A 189 -33.79 -42.34 -22.16
C CYS A 189 -34.52 -42.35 -20.80
N GLY A 190 -35.84 -42.43 -20.80
CA GLY A 190 -36.64 -42.61 -19.58
C GLY A 190 -36.68 -41.41 -18.62
N LEU A 191 -36.17 -40.24 -19.02
CA LEU A 191 -36.28 -39.03 -18.19
C LEU A 191 -37.71 -38.51 -18.18
N ARG A 192 -38.26 -38.33 -16.97
CA ARG A 192 -39.50 -37.56 -16.77
C ARG A 192 -39.27 -36.11 -17.20
N GLU A 193 -40.30 -35.49 -17.77
CA GLU A 193 -40.22 -34.13 -18.35
C GLU A 193 -39.06 -33.97 -19.38
N SER A 194 -38.93 -34.93 -20.31
CA SER A 194 -37.85 -34.94 -21.30
C SER A 194 -37.73 -33.64 -22.12
N ASP A 195 -38.83 -32.93 -22.37
CA ASP A 195 -38.82 -31.62 -23.03
C ASP A 195 -38.18 -30.53 -22.16
N ASN A 196 -38.40 -30.57 -20.83
CA ASN A 196 -37.75 -29.66 -19.89
C ASN A 196 -36.24 -29.96 -19.84
N PHE A 197 -35.87 -31.25 -19.78
CA PHE A 197 -34.47 -31.66 -19.86
C PHE A 197 -33.80 -31.15 -21.15
N LYS A 198 -34.45 -31.30 -22.30
CA LYS A 198 -33.92 -30.83 -23.60
C LYS A 198 -33.72 -29.31 -23.64
N LYS A 199 -34.55 -28.54 -22.94
CA LYS A 199 -34.38 -27.07 -22.80
C LYS A 199 -33.24 -26.73 -21.84
N ASN A 200 -33.11 -27.49 -20.75
CA ASN A 200 -32.11 -27.27 -19.71
C ASN A 200 -30.72 -27.78 -20.11
N PHE A 201 -30.62 -28.79 -20.97
CA PHE A 201 -29.36 -29.33 -21.45
C PHE A 201 -28.78 -28.46 -22.57
N ARG A 202 -27.80 -27.63 -22.20
CA ARG A 202 -27.16 -26.64 -23.05
C ARG A 202 -25.70 -26.99 -23.32
N ASN A 203 -25.07 -26.33 -24.30
CA ASN A 203 -23.66 -26.56 -24.65
C ASN A 203 -22.67 -26.18 -23.53
N ASP A 204 -23.09 -25.37 -22.57
CA ASP A 204 -22.32 -24.98 -21.39
C ASP A 204 -22.67 -25.82 -20.15
N THR A 205 -23.39 -26.93 -20.32
CA THR A 205 -23.69 -27.88 -19.23
C THR A 205 -22.41 -28.60 -18.80
N THR A 206 -22.03 -28.46 -17.53
CA THR A 206 -20.83 -29.08 -16.95
C THR A 206 -21.13 -30.37 -16.20
N CYS A 207 -22.32 -30.48 -15.64
CA CYS A 207 -22.75 -31.61 -14.83
C CYS A 207 -24.26 -31.80 -15.01
N VAL A 208 -24.66 -33.07 -15.15
CA VAL A 208 -26.06 -33.48 -15.10
C VAL A 208 -26.17 -34.46 -13.94
N ALA A 209 -27.07 -34.17 -13.00
CA ALA A 209 -27.42 -35.07 -11.90
C ALA A 209 -28.86 -35.54 -12.10
N ILE A 210 -29.10 -36.84 -11.90
CA ILE A 210 -30.42 -37.45 -12.01
C ILE A 210 -30.67 -38.19 -10.69
N GLY A 211 -31.83 -37.97 -10.08
CA GLY A 211 -32.23 -38.64 -8.85
C GLY A 211 -33.74 -38.85 -8.85
N GLY A 212 -34.16 -40.13 -8.88
CA GLY A 212 -35.56 -40.49 -9.08
C GLY A 212 -36.12 -39.87 -10.37
N ASP A 213 -37.20 -39.11 -10.21
CA ASP A 213 -37.89 -38.41 -11.30
C ASP A 213 -37.34 -37.01 -11.59
N THR A 214 -36.28 -36.59 -10.90
CA THR A 214 -35.72 -35.23 -11.00
C THR A 214 -34.40 -35.23 -11.75
N HIS A 215 -34.19 -34.20 -12.56
CA HIS A 215 -32.88 -33.88 -13.13
C HIS A 215 -32.44 -32.47 -12.76
N LEU A 216 -31.12 -32.27 -12.72
CA LEU A 216 -30.49 -30.99 -12.50
C LEU A 216 -29.28 -30.84 -13.44
N CYS A 217 -29.19 -29.70 -14.11
CA CYS A 217 -28.06 -29.30 -14.94
C CYS A 217 -27.30 -28.17 -14.25
N LEU A 218 -25.97 -28.30 -14.13
CA LEU A 218 -25.07 -27.20 -13.79
C LEU A 218 -24.43 -26.63 -15.05
N TYR A 219 -24.19 -25.32 -15.04
CA TYR A 219 -23.60 -24.60 -16.16
C TYR A 219 -22.23 -24.02 -15.82
N GLU A 220 -21.45 -23.71 -16.86
CA GLU A 220 -20.11 -23.13 -16.71
C GLU A 220 -20.07 -21.76 -16.04
N ASN A 221 -21.17 -21.00 -16.10
CA ASN A 221 -21.30 -19.71 -15.42
C ASN A 221 -21.67 -19.85 -13.93
N GLY A 222 -21.73 -21.09 -13.42
CA GLY A 222 -22.14 -21.39 -12.05
C GLY A 222 -23.66 -21.38 -11.83
N GLY A 223 -24.45 -21.11 -12.87
CA GLY A 223 -25.90 -21.25 -12.86
C GLY A 223 -26.34 -22.71 -12.91
N TRP A 224 -27.64 -22.93 -12.73
CA TRP A 224 -28.24 -24.26 -12.75
C TRP A 224 -29.69 -24.19 -13.27
N ALA A 225 -30.20 -25.34 -13.72
CA ALA A 225 -31.62 -25.56 -14.00
C ALA A 225 -32.01 -26.96 -13.54
N TYR A 226 -33.28 -27.19 -13.24
CA TYR A 226 -33.77 -28.45 -12.69
C TYR A 226 -35.24 -28.68 -13.05
N SER A 227 -35.70 -29.92 -13.01
CA SER A 227 -37.13 -30.27 -13.12
C SER A 227 -37.86 -30.15 -11.79
N SER A 228 -39.18 -30.33 -11.82
CA SER A 228 -39.93 -30.52 -10.57
C SER A 228 -39.37 -31.71 -9.75
N GLY A 229 -39.56 -31.65 -8.43
CA GLY A 229 -39.17 -32.74 -7.51
C GLY A 229 -37.81 -32.60 -6.81
N LEU A 230 -37.10 -31.48 -6.97
CA LEU A 230 -35.84 -31.26 -6.26
C LEU A 230 -36.04 -31.25 -4.74
N THR A 231 -35.18 -31.97 -4.03
CA THR A 231 -35.23 -32.09 -2.57
C THR A 231 -35.20 -30.70 -1.92
N THR A 232 -36.00 -30.47 -0.88
CA THR A 232 -36.13 -29.15 -0.25
C THR A 232 -34.78 -28.62 0.25
N ASN A 233 -33.93 -29.52 0.76
CA ASN A 233 -32.60 -29.17 1.25
C ASN A 233 -31.68 -28.73 0.10
N LEU A 234 -31.60 -29.51 -0.98
CA LEU A 234 -30.78 -29.14 -2.13
C LEU A 234 -31.28 -27.87 -2.81
N HIS A 235 -32.60 -27.70 -2.93
CA HIS A 235 -33.24 -26.50 -3.45
C HIS A 235 -32.84 -25.25 -2.65
N LYS A 236 -32.90 -25.32 -1.31
CA LYS A 236 -32.46 -24.23 -0.43
C LYS A 236 -30.99 -23.90 -0.67
N LYS A 237 -30.12 -24.91 -0.74
CA LYS A 237 -28.66 -24.71 -0.94
C LYS A 237 -28.32 -24.01 -2.25
N LEU A 238 -29.13 -24.19 -3.28
CA LEU A 238 -28.98 -23.52 -4.57
C LEU A 238 -29.63 -22.12 -4.55
N HIS A 239 -30.89 -22.00 -4.15
CA HIS A 239 -31.65 -20.74 -4.28
C HIS A 239 -31.33 -19.67 -3.23
N THR A 240 -31.04 -20.05 -1.99
CA THR A 240 -30.83 -19.06 -0.91
C THR A 240 -29.39 -18.56 -0.87
N ARG A 241 -28.61 -18.80 -1.93
CA ARG A 241 -27.17 -18.56 -1.97
C ARG A 241 -26.89 -17.16 -2.50
N ALA A 242 -26.17 -16.34 -1.72
CA ALA A 242 -25.73 -15.02 -2.18
C ALA A 242 -24.72 -15.14 -3.34
N LEU A 243 -24.71 -14.15 -4.23
CA LEU A 243 -23.83 -14.10 -5.42
C LEU A 243 -22.33 -14.17 -5.08
N SER A 244 -21.95 -13.75 -3.87
CA SER A 244 -20.57 -13.80 -3.38
C SER A 244 -20.12 -15.19 -2.92
N HIS A 245 -21.04 -16.12 -2.67
CA HIS A 245 -20.67 -17.47 -2.29
C HIS A 245 -20.22 -18.27 -3.52
N PRO A 246 -19.26 -19.20 -3.36
CA PRO A 246 -18.72 -19.97 -4.49
C PRO A 246 -19.83 -20.74 -5.21
N SER A 247 -19.84 -20.77 -6.54
CA SER A 247 -20.86 -21.52 -7.28
C SER A 247 -20.72 -23.03 -7.07
N PRO A 248 -21.81 -23.82 -7.21
CA PRO A 248 -21.68 -25.26 -7.33
C PRO A 248 -20.87 -25.64 -8.57
N ASP A 249 -20.01 -26.66 -8.46
CA ASP A 249 -19.18 -27.15 -9.56
C ASP A 249 -19.42 -28.63 -9.89
N TYR A 250 -19.98 -29.39 -8.95
CA TYR A 250 -20.38 -30.78 -9.14
C TYR A 250 -21.55 -31.14 -8.22
N ILE A 251 -22.53 -31.88 -8.74
CA ILE A 251 -23.66 -32.42 -7.97
C ILE A 251 -23.85 -33.89 -8.34
N ALA A 252 -24.15 -34.71 -7.34
CA ALA A 252 -24.72 -36.04 -7.50
C ALA A 252 -26.04 -36.10 -6.73
N MET A 253 -27.05 -36.75 -7.31
CA MET A 253 -28.35 -36.98 -6.70
C MET A 253 -28.61 -38.48 -6.60
N GLY A 254 -29.29 -38.89 -5.54
CA GLY A 254 -29.73 -40.27 -5.33
C GLY A 254 -31.24 -40.34 -5.09
N SER A 255 -31.75 -41.56 -4.96
CA SER A 255 -33.08 -41.79 -4.39
C SER A 255 -33.16 -41.30 -2.94
N LEU A 256 -34.38 -41.13 -2.43
CA LEU A 256 -34.65 -40.82 -1.01
C LEU A 256 -33.98 -39.52 -0.53
N ASP A 257 -34.10 -38.47 -1.35
CA ASP A 257 -33.57 -37.12 -1.08
C ASP A 257 -32.06 -37.00 -0.83
N ARG A 258 -31.29 -38.03 -1.18
CA ARG A 258 -29.82 -38.02 -1.07
C ARG A 258 -29.20 -37.11 -2.11
N TYR A 259 -28.16 -36.40 -1.70
CA TYR A 259 -27.35 -35.62 -2.62
C TYR A 259 -25.94 -35.42 -2.08
N TYR A 260 -25.03 -35.14 -3.01
CA TYR A 260 -23.72 -34.60 -2.73
C TYR A 260 -23.52 -33.37 -3.62
N ILE A 261 -23.09 -32.26 -3.04
CA ILE A 261 -22.79 -31.01 -3.76
C ILE A 261 -21.39 -30.57 -3.40
N ARG A 262 -20.59 -30.25 -4.42
CA ARG A 262 -19.28 -29.61 -4.29
C ARG A 262 -19.35 -28.21 -4.88
N PHE A 263 -18.63 -27.30 -4.26
CA PHE A 263 -18.54 -25.90 -4.65
C PHE A 263 -17.16 -25.58 -5.21
N ALA A 264 -17.07 -24.51 -6.01
CA ALA A 264 -15.84 -24.07 -6.67
C ALA A 264 -14.66 -23.78 -5.71
N ASN A 265 -14.91 -23.58 -4.42
CA ASN A 265 -13.87 -23.43 -3.40
C ASN A 265 -13.40 -24.77 -2.78
N GLY A 266 -13.85 -25.90 -3.32
CA GLY A 266 -13.53 -27.25 -2.84
C GLY A 266 -14.34 -27.71 -1.63
N LYS A 267 -15.18 -26.86 -1.02
CA LYS A 267 -16.09 -27.30 0.04
C LYS A 267 -17.19 -28.18 -0.53
N SER A 268 -17.71 -29.09 0.28
CA SER A 268 -18.84 -29.93 -0.07
C SER A 268 -19.87 -29.99 1.05
N GLU A 269 -21.10 -30.33 0.65
CA GLU A 269 -22.21 -30.63 1.55
C GLU A 269 -22.97 -31.84 0.99
N TRP A 270 -23.66 -32.59 1.85
CA TRP A 270 -24.33 -33.81 1.43
C TRP A 270 -25.46 -34.21 2.38
N VAL A 271 -26.33 -35.09 1.87
CA VAL A 271 -27.29 -35.89 2.63
C VAL A 271 -27.14 -37.32 2.13
N GLY A 272 -26.84 -38.24 3.03
CA GLY A 272 -26.55 -39.64 2.71
C GLY A 272 -26.49 -40.52 3.95
N PRO A 273 -26.14 -41.80 3.78
CA PRO A 273 -26.02 -42.75 4.89
C PRO A 273 -24.97 -42.33 5.92
N LYS A 274 -25.11 -42.86 7.14
CA LYS A 274 -24.28 -42.47 8.28
C LYS A 274 -22.80 -42.72 8.01
N ASP A 275 -22.48 -43.89 7.48
CA ASP A 275 -21.10 -44.29 7.17
C ASP A 275 -20.45 -43.36 6.12
N MET A 276 -21.23 -42.91 5.12
CA MET A 276 -20.76 -41.92 4.14
C MET A 276 -20.43 -40.58 4.82
N THR A 277 -21.27 -40.16 5.77
CA THR A 277 -21.07 -38.91 6.49
C THR A 277 -19.82 -38.96 7.36
N GLU A 278 -19.61 -40.06 8.08
CA GLU A 278 -18.39 -40.27 8.87
C GLU A 278 -17.15 -40.30 7.98
N LEU A 279 -17.21 -40.99 6.83
CA LEU A 279 -16.11 -41.02 5.86
C LEU A 279 -15.75 -39.62 5.34
N LEU A 280 -16.74 -38.83 4.92
CA LEU A 280 -16.52 -37.50 4.35
C LEU A 280 -16.12 -36.44 5.39
N GLN A 281 -16.52 -36.59 6.65
CA GLN A 281 -16.09 -35.71 7.74
C GLN A 281 -14.65 -35.97 8.18
N ASN A 282 -14.22 -37.24 8.14
CA ASN A 282 -12.91 -37.66 8.63
C ASN A 282 -11.82 -37.67 7.57
N THR A 283 -12.15 -37.36 6.31
CA THR A 283 -11.19 -37.34 5.20
C THR A 283 -10.80 -35.92 4.81
N ASN A 284 -9.52 -35.72 4.49
CA ASN A 284 -9.01 -34.51 3.84
C ASN A 284 -8.88 -34.66 2.31
N ARG A 285 -9.32 -35.81 1.78
CA ARG A 285 -9.17 -36.17 0.37
C ARG A 285 -10.24 -35.45 -0.45
N LYS A 286 -9.86 -35.04 -1.66
CA LYS A 286 -10.79 -34.38 -2.59
C LYS A 286 -11.63 -35.42 -3.30
N VAL A 287 -12.94 -35.32 -3.16
CA VAL A 287 -13.89 -36.18 -3.88
C VAL A 287 -13.96 -35.75 -5.34
N LYS A 288 -13.70 -36.71 -6.23
CA LYS A 288 -13.81 -36.57 -7.69
C LYS A 288 -15.24 -36.79 -8.17
N SER A 289 -15.91 -37.84 -7.69
CA SER A 289 -17.30 -38.14 -8.03
C SER A 289 -17.99 -38.99 -6.97
N VAL A 290 -19.31 -38.88 -6.88
CA VAL A 290 -20.18 -39.68 -6.02
C VAL A 290 -21.27 -40.31 -6.89
N ALA A 291 -21.56 -41.58 -6.68
CA ALA A 291 -22.73 -42.26 -7.22
C ALA A 291 -23.52 -42.88 -6.07
N PHE A 292 -24.83 -42.68 -6.07
CA PHE A 292 -25.73 -43.31 -5.11
C PHE A 292 -26.33 -44.56 -5.75
N GLY A 293 -26.37 -45.67 -5.02
CA GLY A 293 -27.09 -46.87 -5.44
C GLY A 293 -28.60 -46.74 -5.20
N GLU A 294 -29.35 -47.81 -5.43
CA GLU A 294 -30.81 -47.82 -5.25
C GLU A 294 -31.20 -47.63 -3.77
N ASP A 295 -30.57 -48.41 -2.88
CA ASP A 295 -30.80 -48.35 -1.45
C ASP A 295 -30.11 -47.16 -0.79
N PHE A 296 -30.71 -46.65 0.29
CA PHE A 296 -30.19 -45.50 1.04
C PHE A 296 -28.74 -45.69 1.49
N GLU A 297 -28.38 -46.91 1.91
CA GLU A 297 -27.07 -47.28 2.45
C GLU A 297 -25.99 -47.51 1.38
N THR A 298 -26.37 -47.59 0.09
CA THR A 298 -25.42 -47.91 -0.98
C THR A 298 -24.93 -46.66 -1.69
N TYR A 299 -23.60 -46.51 -1.75
CA TYR A 299 -22.93 -45.39 -2.41
C TYR A 299 -21.54 -45.81 -2.90
N PHE A 300 -21.00 -45.04 -3.85
CA PHE A 300 -19.65 -45.19 -4.37
C PHE A 300 -19.00 -43.82 -4.50
N ILE A 301 -17.82 -43.65 -3.89
CA ILE A 301 -17.06 -42.39 -3.92
C ILE A 301 -15.73 -42.66 -4.60
N VAL A 302 -15.38 -41.80 -5.56
CA VAL A 302 -14.06 -41.76 -6.18
C VAL A 302 -13.36 -40.51 -5.68
N PHE A 303 -12.17 -40.64 -5.14
CA PHE A 303 -11.31 -39.51 -4.78
C PHE A 303 -10.36 -39.15 -5.93
N GLU A 304 -9.82 -37.92 -5.92
CA GLU A 304 -8.94 -37.43 -7.01
C GLU A 304 -7.63 -38.21 -7.14
N ASP A 305 -7.16 -38.79 -6.03
CA ASP A 305 -5.97 -39.63 -5.94
C ASP A 305 -6.23 -41.11 -6.28
N GLY A 306 -7.47 -41.47 -6.63
CA GLY A 306 -7.81 -42.76 -7.25
C GLY A 306 -8.08 -43.94 -6.30
N TYR A 307 -7.98 -43.75 -4.98
CA TYR A 307 -8.30 -44.75 -3.95
C TYR A 307 -9.44 -44.32 -3.05
#